data_AF-A0A819Q8Y9-F1
#
_entry.id   AF-A0A819Q8Y9-F1
#
_cell.length_a   1.000
_cell.length_b   1.000
_cell.length_c   1.000
_cell.angle_alpha   90.00
_cell.angle_beta   90.00
_cell.angle_gamma   90.00
#
_symmetry.space_group_name_H-M   'P 1'
#
loop_
_entity.id
_entity.type
_entity.pdbx_description
1 polymer ?
#
loop_
_entity_poly.entity_id
_entity_poly.type
_entity_poly.pdbx_seq_one_letter_code
_entity_poly.pdbx_strand_id
1 'polypeptide(L)'
;MCLSSWLLVAISAHRSIRIIFPFKAKTLCTRRHAIYVATIILLTFLVLNAHYLTVGFGANQGQFVYCYADFRNTQYTYFYAYQWSIILSIFQMFLPAFCIFLFSLLIYKNRQRPTALIMSVHRKFLEVQLLRLMISSSLLFLLTMIPLGLSNTIGPRFLTFVTLEQLHTYISILYFIQSINYSINFYVNVCSSKLFREKFLRILHFIFDQHIHPIVQAEPVQIVRLDRQIMAVQLNQLKN
;
A
#
# COMPACT_ATOMS: atom_id res chain seq x y z
N MET A 1 8.86 5.61 5.28
CA MET A 1 8.94 4.19 5.69
C MET A 1 7.84 3.35 5.05
N CYS A 2 8.13 2.08 4.74
CA CYS A 2 7.28 1.22 3.91
C CYS A 2 6.13 0.56 4.68
N LEU A 3 5.06 1.30 4.94
CA LEU A 3 3.79 0.69 5.38
C LEU A 3 3.33 -0.43 4.42
N SER A 4 3.69 -0.32 3.13
CA SER A 4 3.38 -1.31 2.08
C SER A 4 3.90 -2.72 2.36
N SER A 5 5.10 -2.90 2.91
CA SER A 5 5.66 -4.23 3.14
C SER A 5 4.94 -4.96 4.27
N TRP A 6 4.58 -4.24 5.33
CA TRP A 6 3.81 -4.78 6.45
C TRP A 6 2.35 -5.02 6.10
N LEU A 7 1.76 -4.22 5.20
CA LEU A 7 0.47 -4.56 4.60
C LEU A 7 0.56 -5.86 3.80
N LEU A 8 1.65 -6.09 3.08
CA LEU A 8 1.87 -7.36 2.37
C LEU A 8 1.97 -8.54 3.34
N VAL A 9 2.70 -8.38 4.44
CA VAL A 9 2.79 -9.36 5.53
C VAL A 9 1.41 -9.64 6.11
N ALA A 10 0.63 -8.61 6.42
CA ALA A 10 -0.72 -8.74 6.98
C ALA A 10 -1.67 -9.47 6.01
N ILE A 11 -1.62 -9.14 4.72
CA ILE A 11 -2.37 -9.86 3.67
C ILE A 11 -1.93 -11.32 3.63
N SER A 12 -0.63 -11.58 3.69
CA SER A 12 -0.07 -12.93 3.67
C SER A 12 -0.50 -13.77 4.87
N ALA A 13 -0.46 -13.18 6.07
CA ALA A 13 -0.94 -13.78 7.33
C ALA A 13 -2.45 -14.06 7.27
N HIS A 14 -3.23 -13.10 6.80
CA HIS A 14 -4.67 -13.26 6.64
C HIS A 14 -5.01 -14.42 5.71
N ARG A 15 -4.21 -14.66 4.66
CA ARG A 15 -4.37 -15.79 3.75
C ARG A 15 -3.91 -17.11 4.35
N SER A 16 -2.76 -17.14 5.01
CA SER A 16 -2.26 -18.36 5.66
C SER A 16 -3.24 -18.85 6.73
N ILE A 17 -3.82 -17.96 7.54
CA ILE A 17 -4.85 -18.32 8.53
C ILE A 17 -6.07 -18.96 7.87
N ARG A 18 -6.56 -18.42 6.74
CA ARG A 18 -7.71 -18.98 6.03
C ARG A 18 -7.46 -20.39 5.49
N ILE A 19 -6.23 -20.68 5.09
CA ILE A 19 -5.83 -21.97 4.51
C ILE A 19 -5.53 -23.00 5.61
N ILE A 20 -4.85 -22.60 6.68
CA ILE A 20 -4.47 -23.50 7.78
C ILE A 20 -5.67 -23.78 8.70
N PHE A 21 -6.49 -22.76 8.97
CA PHE A 21 -7.58 -22.82 9.95
C PHE A 21 -8.92 -22.40 9.33
N PRO A 22 -9.48 -23.18 8.37
CA PRO A 22 -10.69 -22.79 7.63
C PRO A 22 -11.91 -22.56 8.53
N PHE A 23 -12.03 -23.29 9.65
CA PHE A 23 -13.14 -23.15 10.59
C PHE A 23 -13.03 -21.89 11.46
N LYS A 24 -11.80 -21.50 11.87
CA LYS A 24 -11.55 -20.27 12.65
C LYS A 24 -11.43 -19.04 11.75
N ALA A 25 -11.28 -19.22 10.45
CA ALA A 25 -11.18 -18.13 9.50
C ALA A 25 -12.39 -17.18 9.57
N LYS A 26 -13.61 -17.70 9.72
CA LYS A 26 -14.81 -16.85 9.76
C LYS A 26 -14.82 -15.87 10.93
N THR A 27 -14.20 -16.22 12.06
CA THR A 27 -14.14 -15.36 13.25
C THR A 27 -12.91 -14.45 13.23
N LEU A 28 -11.75 -14.98 12.86
CA LEU A 28 -10.48 -14.24 12.87
C LEU A 28 -10.30 -13.30 11.66
N CYS A 29 -10.85 -13.67 10.50
CA CYS A 29 -10.63 -12.96 9.24
C CYS A 29 -11.76 -11.97 8.92
N THR A 30 -12.17 -11.19 9.91
CA THR A 30 -13.26 -10.20 9.78
C THR A 30 -12.74 -8.80 9.45
N ARG A 31 -13.60 -7.95 8.87
CA ARG A 31 -13.26 -6.56 8.53
C ARG A 31 -12.78 -5.77 9.75
N ARG A 32 -13.38 -5.98 10.92
CA ARG A 32 -13.00 -5.31 12.17
C ARG A 32 -11.55 -5.64 12.56
N HIS A 33 -11.18 -6.93 12.53
CA HIS A 33 -9.80 -7.35 12.82
C HIS A 33 -8.81 -6.79 11.79
N ALA A 34 -9.18 -6.75 10.52
CA ALA A 34 -8.32 -6.15 9.49
C ALA A 34 -8.06 -4.66 9.74
N ILE A 35 -9.09 -3.91 10.16
CA ILE A 35 -8.95 -2.50 10.54
C ILE A 35 -8.05 -2.38 11.78
N TYR A 36 -8.29 -3.17 12.82
CA TYR A 36 -7.44 -3.15 14.02
C TYR A 36 -5.97 -3.42 13.72
N VAL A 37 -5.68 -4.46 12.92
CA VAL A 37 -4.30 -4.77 12.50
C VAL A 37 -3.70 -3.62 11.69
N ALA A 38 -4.45 -3.04 10.75
CA ALA A 38 -3.97 -1.91 9.96
C ALA A 38 -3.68 -0.68 10.82
N THR A 39 -4.54 -0.38 11.81
CA THR A 39 -4.33 0.72 12.77
C THR A 39 -3.12 0.47 13.66
N ILE A 40 -2.93 -0.76 14.15
CA ILE A 40 -1.75 -1.13 14.95
C ILE A 40 -0.47 -0.96 14.14
N ILE A 41 -0.47 -1.42 12.88
CA ILE A 41 0.67 -1.24 11.97
C ILE A 41 0.96 0.26 11.80
N LEU A 42 -0.07 1.06 11.49
CA LEU A 42 0.08 2.50 11.32
C LEU A 42 0.65 3.19 12.56
N LEU A 43 0.10 2.91 13.74
CA LEU A 43 0.57 3.48 15.00
C LEU A 43 2.00 3.06 15.33
N THR A 44 2.34 1.79 15.12
CA THR A 44 3.71 1.28 15.29
C THR A 44 4.69 2.05 14.41
N PHE A 45 4.33 2.29 13.15
CA PHE A 45 5.14 3.09 12.24
C PHE A 45 5.25 4.54 12.68
N LEU A 46 4.16 5.16 13.12
CA LEU A 46 4.18 6.53 13.61
C LEU A 46 5.15 6.67 14.79
N VAL A 47 5.10 5.75 15.76
CA VAL A 47 5.99 5.72 16.92
C VAL A 47 7.45 5.50 16.51
N LEU A 48 7.74 4.51 15.65
CA LEU A 48 9.10 4.26 15.16
C LEU A 48 9.68 5.49 14.45
N ASN A 49 8.86 6.21 13.68
CA ASN A 49 9.27 7.39 12.91
C ASN A 49 9.20 8.70 13.73
N ALA A 50 8.76 8.67 15.00
CA ALA A 50 8.60 9.88 15.79
C ALA A 50 9.90 10.67 15.98
N HIS A 51 11.05 10.00 15.96
CA HIS A 51 12.36 10.64 16.06
C HIS A 51 12.63 11.66 14.94
N TYR A 52 12.00 11.54 13.76
CA TYR A 52 12.09 12.54 12.68
C TYR A 52 11.47 13.90 13.04
N LEU A 53 10.61 13.95 14.06
CA LEU A 53 10.00 15.19 14.56
C LEU A 53 10.86 15.87 15.63
N THR A 54 12.04 15.31 15.94
CA THR A 54 12.94 15.88 16.94
C THR A 54 13.83 16.97 16.35
N VAL A 55 14.33 17.86 17.20
CA VAL A 55 15.24 18.96 16.82
C VAL A 55 16.58 18.44 16.25
N GLY A 56 16.91 17.17 16.47
CA GLY A 56 18.09 16.54 15.88
C GLY A 56 17.97 16.24 14.38
N PHE A 57 16.77 16.32 13.81
CA PHE A 57 16.54 16.03 12.39
C PHE A 57 16.31 17.31 11.59
N GLY A 58 17.06 17.47 10.50
CA GLY A 58 17.10 18.70 9.70
C GLY A 58 18.21 19.61 10.19
N ALA A 59 19.17 19.92 9.32
CA ALA A 59 20.30 20.76 9.67
C ALA A 59 20.54 21.86 8.64
N ASN A 60 20.78 23.06 9.14
CA ASN A 60 21.25 24.18 8.35
C ASN A 60 22.79 24.17 8.38
N GLN A 61 23.41 23.86 7.24
CA GLN A 61 24.85 24.00 7.06
C GLN A 61 25.08 25.19 6.12
N GLY A 62 25.33 26.36 6.72
CA GLY A 62 25.52 27.61 5.97
C GLY A 62 24.25 28.02 5.25
N GLN A 63 24.33 28.15 3.92
CA GLN A 63 23.21 28.54 3.06
C GLN A 63 22.28 27.38 2.67
N PHE A 64 22.65 26.14 2.98
CA PHE A 64 21.89 24.94 2.56
C PHE A 64 21.19 24.28 3.75
N VAL A 65 19.96 23.84 3.50
CA VAL A 65 19.15 23.04 4.45
C VAL A 65 19.17 21.60 3.99
N TYR A 66 19.66 20.71 4.85
CA TYR A 66 19.75 19.28 4.56
C TYR A 66 18.71 18.50 5.39
N CYS A 67 18.00 17.59 4.73
CA CYS A 67 17.10 16.62 5.37
C CYS A 67 17.91 15.42 5.90
N TYR A 68 18.76 15.66 6.90
CA TYR A 68 19.61 14.65 7.52
C TYR A 68 19.76 14.91 9.03
N ALA A 69 20.40 13.99 9.75
CA ALA A 69 20.75 14.21 11.15
C ALA A 69 21.64 15.45 11.31
N ASP A 70 21.39 16.26 12.34
CA ASP A 70 22.20 17.41 12.66
C ASP A 70 23.57 16.98 13.16
N PHE A 71 24.59 17.21 12.32
CA PHE A 71 25.99 16.91 12.59
C PHE A 71 26.52 17.54 13.88
N ARG A 72 25.92 18.65 14.35
CA ARG A 72 26.27 19.28 15.63
C ARG A 72 25.88 18.41 16.82
N ASN A 73 24.83 17.60 16.67
CA ASN A 73 24.43 16.61 17.65
C ASN A 73 25.07 15.26 17.31
N THR A 74 26.28 15.04 17.83
CA THR A 74 27.08 13.83 17.56
C THR A 74 26.37 12.56 18.03
N GLN A 75 25.64 12.62 19.16
CA GLN A 75 24.87 11.48 19.69
C GLN A 75 23.73 11.09 18.75
N TYR A 76 22.95 12.08 18.28
CA TYR A 76 21.86 11.82 17.35
C TYR A 76 22.38 11.38 15.97
N THR A 77 23.48 11.97 15.50
CA THR A 77 24.13 11.55 14.25
C THR A 77 24.59 10.10 14.32
N TYR A 78 25.19 9.68 15.43
CA TYR A 78 25.58 8.28 15.64
C TYR A 78 24.36 7.36 15.63
N PHE A 79 23.32 7.69 16.41
CA PHE A 79 22.04 6.98 16.43
C PHE A 79 21.46 6.82 15.02
N TYR A 80 21.40 7.91 14.25
CA TYR A 80 20.79 7.94 12.93
C TYR A 80 21.60 7.16 11.88
N ALA A 81 22.92 7.29 11.89
CA ALA A 81 23.78 6.65 10.91
C ALA A 81 23.90 5.13 11.13
N TYR A 82 23.98 4.69 12.39
CA TYR A 82 24.28 3.29 12.72
C TYR A 82 23.06 2.53 13.24
N GLN A 83 22.52 2.94 14.40
CA GLN A 83 21.43 2.20 15.06
C GLN A 83 20.15 2.22 14.22
N TRP A 84 19.77 3.39 13.72
CA TRP A 84 18.55 3.55 12.95
C TRP A 84 18.63 2.81 11.61
N SER A 85 19.78 2.86 10.92
CA SER A 85 20.01 2.07 9.70
C SER A 85 19.81 0.57 9.94
N ILE A 86 20.30 0.03 11.07
CA ILE A 86 20.11 -1.39 11.42
C ILE A 86 18.63 -1.68 11.71
N ILE A 87 17.98 -0.85 12.52
CA ILE A 87 16.55 -0.99 12.85
C ILE A 87 15.72 -0.99 11.56
N LEU A 88 16.00 -0.04 10.65
CA LEU A 88 15.33 0.10 9.37
C LEU A 88 15.57 -1.13 8.50
N SER A 89 16.80 -1.64 8.38
CA SER A 89 17.08 -2.87 7.64
C SER A 89 16.31 -4.08 8.20
N ILE A 90 16.27 -4.25 9.52
CA ILE A 90 15.56 -5.37 10.16
C ILE A 90 14.05 -5.24 9.94
N PHE A 91 13.45 -4.12 10.34
CA PHE A 91 12.00 -3.94 10.30
C PHE A 91 11.44 -3.75 8.90
N GLN A 92 12.20 -3.15 7.98
CA GLN A 92 11.71 -2.84 6.65
C GLN A 92 11.97 -3.95 5.66
N MET A 93 13.04 -4.74 5.84
CA MET A 93 13.49 -5.73 4.86
C MET A 93 13.48 -7.15 5.42
N PHE A 94 14.33 -7.46 6.40
CA PHE A 94 14.54 -8.84 6.85
C PHE A 94 13.30 -9.45 7.47
N LEU A 95 12.65 -8.73 8.38
CA LEU A 95 11.50 -9.25 9.11
C LEU A 95 10.27 -9.42 8.19
N PRO A 96 9.88 -8.44 7.35
CA PRO A 96 8.82 -8.66 6.36
C PRO A 96 9.13 -9.78 5.39
N ALA A 97 10.35 -9.84 4.83
CA ALA A 97 10.76 -10.91 3.91
C ALA A 97 10.63 -12.28 4.56
N PHE A 98 11.11 -12.43 5.80
CA PHE A 98 11.02 -13.66 6.56
C PHE A 98 9.56 -14.08 6.81
N CYS A 99 8.72 -13.16 7.29
CA CYS A 99 7.30 -13.45 7.53
C CYS A 99 6.57 -13.87 6.24
N ILE A 100 6.79 -13.14 5.15
CA ILE A 100 6.21 -13.45 3.83
C ILE A 100 6.65 -14.83 3.33
N PHE A 101 7.94 -15.14 3.45
CA PHE A 101 8.49 -16.43 3.08
C PHE A 101 7.87 -17.56 3.92
N LEU A 102 7.82 -17.41 5.25
CA LEU A 102 7.19 -18.37 6.14
C LEU A 102 5.72 -18.60 5.80
N PHE A 103 4.93 -17.54 5.60
CA PHE A 103 3.52 -17.68 5.24
C PHE A 103 3.35 -18.36 3.88
N SER A 104 4.22 -18.07 2.91
CA SER A 104 4.21 -18.72 1.60
C SER A 104 4.50 -20.22 1.71
N LEU A 105 5.47 -20.63 2.54
CA LEU A 105 5.77 -22.04 2.82
C LEU A 105 4.61 -22.75 3.51
N LEU A 106 4.01 -22.13 4.52
CA LEU A 106 2.85 -22.70 5.23
C LEU A 106 1.66 -22.90 4.29
N ILE A 107 1.43 -21.96 3.38
CA ILE A 107 0.39 -22.06 2.36
C ILE A 107 0.70 -23.23 1.41
N TYR A 108 1.93 -23.32 0.91
CA TYR A 108 2.34 -24.40 0.01
C TYR A 108 2.15 -25.79 0.65
N LYS A 109 2.62 -25.97 1.89
CA LYS A 109 2.51 -27.24 2.63
C LYS A 109 1.06 -27.65 2.89
N ASN A 110 0.20 -26.70 3.29
CA ASN A 110 -1.20 -27.02 3.61
C ASN A 110 -2.09 -27.17 2.38
N ARG A 111 -1.69 -26.63 1.22
CA ARG A 111 -2.39 -26.81 -0.06
C ARG A 111 -2.33 -28.25 -0.58
N GLN A 112 -1.27 -29.00 -0.25
CA GLN A 112 -1.14 -30.40 -0.65
C GLN A 112 -2.09 -31.33 0.12
N ARG A 113 -2.74 -30.85 1.19
CA ARG A 113 -3.77 -31.63 1.89
C ARG A 113 -5.06 -31.62 1.05
N PRO A 114 -5.62 -32.78 0.67
CA PRO A 114 -6.79 -32.88 -0.19
C PRO A 114 -8.05 -32.47 0.57
N THR A 115 -8.21 -31.17 0.83
CA THR A 115 -9.45 -30.56 1.33
C THR A 115 -10.31 -30.11 0.14
N ALA A 116 -10.26 -30.89 -0.95
CA ALA A 116 -10.72 -30.52 -2.28
C ALA A 116 -12.17 -30.96 -2.56
N LEU A 117 -12.88 -31.50 -1.58
CA LEU A 117 -14.17 -32.15 -1.87
C LEU A 117 -15.31 -31.17 -2.18
N ILE A 118 -15.26 -29.90 -1.75
CA ILE A 118 -16.33 -28.93 -2.04
C ILE A 118 -15.79 -27.49 -2.12
N MET A 119 -14.95 -27.17 -3.11
CA MET A 119 -14.64 -25.77 -3.43
C MET A 119 -15.13 -25.44 -4.83
N SER A 120 -15.95 -24.40 -4.95
CA SER A 120 -16.41 -23.92 -6.24
C SER A 120 -15.22 -23.51 -7.13
N VAL A 121 -15.35 -23.76 -8.44
CA VAL A 121 -14.35 -23.40 -9.46
C VAL A 121 -13.92 -21.93 -9.31
N HIS A 122 -14.89 -21.05 -9.03
CA HIS A 122 -14.66 -19.63 -8.80
C HIS A 122 -13.74 -19.34 -7.59
N ARG A 123 -13.93 -20.06 -6.47
CA ARG A 123 -13.12 -19.88 -5.26
C ARG A 123 -11.68 -20.35 -5.47
N LYS A 124 -11.51 -21.47 -6.17
CA LYS A 124 -10.19 -22.00 -6.55
C LYS A 124 -9.43 -21.02 -7.46
N PHE A 125 -10.12 -20.42 -8.44
CA PHE A 125 -9.54 -19.39 -9.30
C PHE A 125 -9.07 -18.17 -8.50
N LEU A 126 -9.91 -17.66 -7.60
CA LEU A 126 -9.58 -16.49 -6.76
C LEU A 126 -8.36 -16.77 -5.88
N GLU A 127 -8.25 -17.97 -5.30
CA GLU A 127 -7.11 -18.36 -4.47
C GLU A 127 -5.80 -18.44 -5.25
N VAL A 128 -5.80 -19.04 -6.45
CA VAL A 128 -4.61 -19.08 -7.32
C VAL A 128 -4.19 -17.66 -7.72
N GLN A 129 -5.15 -16.80 -8.04
CA GLN A 129 -4.90 -15.41 -8.40
C GLN A 129 -4.25 -14.62 -7.25
N LEU A 130 -4.74 -14.80 -6.02
CA LEU A 130 -4.20 -14.17 -4.82
C LEU A 130 -2.82 -14.70 -4.46
N LEU A 131 -2.60 -16.00 -4.59
CA LEU A 131 -1.30 -16.63 -4.31
C LEU A 131 -0.24 -16.17 -5.31
N ARG A 132 -0.59 -16.06 -6.59
CA ARG A 132 0.28 -15.48 -7.62
C ARG A 132 0.64 -14.03 -7.30
N LEU A 133 -0.34 -13.22 -6.85
CA LEU A 133 -0.09 -11.85 -6.45
C LEU A 133 0.87 -11.77 -5.26
N MET A 134 0.68 -12.63 -4.25
CA MET A 134 1.57 -12.70 -3.08
C MET A 134 2.99 -13.09 -3.49
N ILE A 135 3.18 -14.16 -4.27
CA ILE A 135 4.53 -14.58 -4.69
C ILE A 135 5.20 -13.51 -5.55
N SER A 136 4.47 -12.93 -6.51
CA SER A 136 5.01 -11.88 -7.39
C SER A 136 5.46 -10.64 -6.60
N SER A 137 4.63 -10.16 -5.67
CA SER A 137 4.98 -9.02 -4.82
C SER A 137 6.10 -9.35 -3.83
N SER A 138 6.19 -10.59 -3.35
CA SER A 138 7.30 -11.07 -2.50
C SER A 138 8.62 -11.06 -3.26
N LEU A 139 8.65 -11.60 -4.48
CA LEU A 139 9.85 -11.63 -5.33
C LEU A 139 10.28 -10.21 -5.70
N LEU A 140 9.34 -9.36 -6.11
CA LEU A 140 9.61 -7.95 -6.40
C LEU A 140 10.19 -7.24 -5.18
N PHE A 141 9.60 -7.46 -4.00
CA PHE A 141 10.08 -6.91 -2.75
C PHE A 141 11.52 -7.36 -2.44
N LEU A 142 11.82 -8.65 -2.58
CA LEU A 142 13.18 -9.17 -2.38
C LEU A 142 14.17 -8.52 -3.36
N LEU A 143 13.84 -8.47 -4.65
CA LEU A 143 14.72 -7.92 -5.69
C LEU A 143 15.01 -6.43 -5.52
N THR A 144 14.02 -5.66 -5.05
CA THR A 144 14.13 -4.20 -4.96
C THR A 144 14.57 -3.70 -3.59
N MET A 145 14.31 -4.45 -2.50
CA MET A 145 14.64 -4.02 -1.15
C MET A 145 15.94 -4.60 -0.61
N ILE A 146 16.31 -5.82 -1.01
CA ILE A 146 17.54 -6.47 -0.54
C ILE A 146 18.80 -5.67 -0.87
N PRO A 147 19.00 -5.23 -2.12
CA PRO A 147 20.20 -4.46 -2.47
C PRO A 147 20.36 -3.22 -1.60
N LEU A 148 19.28 -2.43 -1.44
CA LEU A 148 19.30 -1.23 -0.63
C LEU A 148 19.57 -1.50 0.86
N GLY A 149 18.91 -2.49 1.46
CA GLY A 149 19.12 -2.80 2.87
C GLY A 149 20.52 -3.33 3.15
N LEU A 150 21.07 -4.15 2.25
CA LEU A 150 22.47 -4.58 2.32
C LEU A 150 23.42 -3.39 2.21
N SER A 151 23.22 -2.51 1.23
CA SER A 151 24.07 -1.32 1.05
C SER A 151 23.99 -0.36 2.23
N ASN A 152 22.84 -0.18 2.87
CA ASN A 152 22.72 0.67 4.06
C ASN A 152 23.38 0.05 5.30
N THR A 153 23.42 -1.28 5.39
CA THR A 153 24.00 -1.99 6.54
C THR A 153 25.51 -2.19 6.41
N ILE A 154 25.96 -2.48 5.19
CA ILE A 154 27.33 -2.84 4.85
C ILE A 154 28.12 -1.62 4.37
N GLY A 155 27.47 -0.69 3.66
CA GLY A 155 28.09 0.50 3.06
C GLY A 155 28.90 1.35 4.04
N PRO A 156 28.39 1.67 5.25
CA PRO A 156 29.16 2.41 6.25
C PRO A 156 30.46 1.71 6.70
N ARG A 157 30.57 0.40 6.47
CA ARG A 157 31.76 -0.41 6.81
C ARG A 157 32.72 -0.60 5.63
N PHE A 158 32.27 -0.36 4.41
CA PHE A 158 33.05 -0.49 3.16
C PHE A 158 33.51 0.85 2.57
N LEU A 159 33.24 1.96 3.26
CA LEU A 159 33.65 3.32 2.91
C LEU A 159 35.18 3.48 2.67
N THR A 160 36.00 2.49 3.06
CA THR A 160 37.45 2.50 2.86
C THR A 160 37.90 2.23 1.41
N PHE A 161 37.03 1.71 0.53
CA PHE A 161 37.44 1.23 -0.80
C PHE A 161 36.78 1.97 -1.98
N VAL A 162 35.89 2.93 -1.75
CA VAL A 162 35.07 3.57 -2.79
C VAL A 162 35.05 5.08 -2.58
N THR A 163 35.09 5.85 -3.67
CA THR A 163 34.95 7.32 -3.60
C THR A 163 33.52 7.72 -3.16
N LEU A 164 33.40 8.82 -2.42
CA LEU A 164 32.10 9.33 -1.95
C LEU A 164 31.09 9.52 -3.08
N GLU A 165 31.54 10.03 -4.23
CA GLU A 165 30.68 10.31 -5.40
C GLU A 165 30.08 9.03 -6.01
N GLN A 166 30.89 7.98 -6.16
CA GLN A 166 30.44 6.69 -6.66
C GLN A 166 29.42 6.05 -5.70
N LEU A 167 29.65 6.18 -4.38
CA LEU A 167 28.73 5.68 -3.37
C LEU A 167 27.38 6.41 -3.40
N HIS A 168 27.39 7.73 -3.52
CA HIS A 168 26.16 8.52 -3.64
C HIS A 168 25.35 8.17 -4.88
N THR A 169 26.02 8.00 -6.03
CA THR A 169 25.37 7.59 -7.28
C THR A 169 24.75 6.20 -7.14
N TYR A 170 25.50 5.24 -6.58
CA TYR A 170 25.02 3.88 -6.35
C TYR A 170 23.81 3.83 -5.40
N ILE A 171 23.88 4.50 -4.25
CA ILE A 171 22.77 4.57 -3.28
C ILE A 171 21.53 5.22 -3.92
N SER A 172 21.71 6.26 -4.74
CA SER A 172 20.60 6.93 -5.44
C SER A 172 19.89 6.00 -6.42
N ILE A 173 20.64 5.19 -7.17
CA ILE A 173 20.07 4.16 -8.05
C ILE A 173 19.26 3.13 -7.23
N LEU A 174 19.77 2.71 -6.07
CA LEU A 174 19.05 1.76 -5.21
C LEU A 174 17.74 2.34 -4.65
N TYR A 175 17.74 3.62 -4.24
CA TYR A 175 16.51 4.31 -3.83
C TYR A 175 15.51 4.45 -4.98
N PHE A 176 16.00 4.68 -6.21
CA PHE A 176 15.15 4.71 -7.40
C PHE A 176 14.51 3.33 -7.66
N ILE A 177 15.29 2.25 -7.60
CA ILE A 177 14.81 0.87 -7.74
C ILE A 177 13.78 0.52 -6.64
N GLN A 178 14.03 0.94 -5.40
CA GLN A 178 13.05 0.80 -4.32
C GLN A 178 11.75 1.55 -4.63
N SER A 179 11.84 2.76 -5.18
CA SER A 179 10.66 3.57 -5.49
C SER A 179 9.79 2.91 -6.57
N ILE A 180 10.42 2.25 -7.53
CA ILE A 180 9.73 1.45 -8.56
C ILE A 180 8.89 0.33 -7.92
N ASN A 181 9.33 -0.28 -6.81
CA ASN A 181 8.55 -1.32 -6.11
C ASN A 181 7.15 -0.81 -5.72
N TYR A 182 7.04 0.42 -5.22
CA TYR A 182 5.75 0.98 -4.82
C TYR A 182 4.79 1.11 -6.00
N SER A 183 5.31 1.55 -7.16
CA SER A 183 4.52 1.73 -8.37
C SER A 183 4.13 0.38 -9.00
N ILE A 184 5.07 -0.57 -9.09
CA ILE A 184 4.83 -1.89 -9.70
C ILE A 184 3.76 -2.67 -8.94
N ASN A 185 3.67 -2.55 -7.61
CA ASN A 185 2.62 -3.23 -6.86
C ASN A 185 1.21 -2.88 -7.35
N PHE A 186 0.95 -1.65 -7.78
CA PHE A 186 -0.32 -1.28 -8.40
C PHE A 186 -0.52 -2.00 -9.75
N TYR A 187 0.47 -1.96 -10.64
CA TYR A 187 0.39 -2.61 -11.95
C TYR A 187 0.23 -4.14 -11.84
N VAL A 188 0.92 -4.78 -10.89
CA VAL A 188 0.76 -6.21 -10.60
C VAL A 188 -0.67 -6.51 -10.18
N ASN A 189 -1.30 -5.67 -9.36
CA ASN A 189 -2.71 -5.82 -8.99
C ASN A 189 -3.64 -5.69 -10.21
N VAL A 190 -3.43 -4.69 -11.06
CA VAL A 190 -4.20 -4.46 -12.30
C VAL A 190 -4.07 -5.65 -13.28
N CYS A 191 -2.85 -6.12 -13.53
CA CYS A 191 -2.59 -7.20 -14.47
C CYS A 191 -3.07 -8.56 -13.92
N SER A 192 -2.87 -8.81 -12.62
CA SER A 192 -3.14 -10.12 -12.02
C SER A 192 -4.60 -10.33 -11.64
N SER A 193 -5.34 -9.27 -11.27
CA SER A 193 -6.68 -9.38 -10.68
C SER A 193 -7.80 -8.88 -11.60
N LYS A 194 -8.54 -9.81 -12.23
CA LYS A 194 -9.77 -9.49 -13.00
C LYS A 194 -10.78 -8.72 -12.16
N LEU A 195 -10.98 -9.17 -10.91
CA LEU A 195 -11.89 -8.53 -9.96
C LEU A 195 -11.45 -7.09 -9.62
N PHE A 196 -10.13 -6.85 -9.50
CA PHE A 196 -9.62 -5.50 -9.27
C PHE A 196 -9.92 -4.61 -10.47
N ARG A 197 -9.67 -5.09 -11.69
CA ARG A 197 -9.97 -4.34 -12.92
C ARG A 197 -11.44 -3.98 -13.04
N GLU A 198 -12.34 -4.93 -12.82
CA GLU A 198 -13.78 -4.69 -12.89
C GLU A 198 -14.25 -3.63 -11.88
N LYS A 199 -13.76 -3.69 -10.63
CA LYS A 199 -14.08 -2.69 -9.61
C LYS A 199 -13.45 -1.33 -9.90
N PHE A 200 -12.20 -1.32 -10.33
CA PHE A 200 -11.48 -0.10 -10.68
C PHE A 200 -12.16 0.63 -11.84
N LEU A 201 -12.49 -0.09 -12.93
CA LEU A 201 -13.22 0.47 -14.07
C LEU A 201 -14.61 0.97 -13.68
N ARG A 202 -15.32 0.28 -12.78
CA ARG A 202 -16.61 0.77 -12.26
C ARG A 202 -16.48 2.10 -11.52
N ILE A 203 -15.45 2.25 -10.68
CA ILE A 203 -15.18 3.52 -9.99
C ILE A 203 -14.80 4.59 -10.99
N LEU A 204 -13.98 4.25 -11.98
CA LEU A 204 -13.52 5.17 -13.02
C LEU A 204 -14.72 5.66 -13.85
N HIS A 205 -15.56 4.76 -14.35
CA HIS A 205 -16.81 5.11 -15.02
C HIS A 205 -17.70 6.00 -14.14
N PHE A 206 -17.90 5.66 -12.87
CA PHE A 206 -18.69 6.50 -11.96
C PHE A 206 -18.13 7.93 -11.84
N ILE A 207 -16.81 8.09 -11.72
CA ILE A 207 -16.17 9.41 -11.64
C ILE A 207 -16.35 10.17 -12.96
N PHE A 208 -16.15 9.51 -14.10
CA PHE A 208 -16.30 10.14 -15.41
C PHE A 208 -17.76 10.48 -15.74
N ASP A 209 -18.72 9.61 -15.40
CA ASP A 209 -20.16 9.86 -15.57
C ASP A 209 -20.63 11.00 -14.66
N GLN A 210 -20.11 11.09 -13.43
CA GLN A 210 -20.37 12.22 -12.53
C GLN A 210 -19.73 13.54 -12.98
N HIS A 211 -18.68 13.50 -13.82
CA HIS A 211 -18.07 14.71 -14.37
C HIS A 211 -18.73 15.19 -15.68
N ILE A 212 -19.43 14.30 -16.39
CA ILE A 212 -20.18 14.64 -17.61
C ILE A 212 -21.58 15.21 -17.29
N HIS A 213 -22.20 14.78 -16.18
CA HIS A 213 -23.55 15.22 -15.80
C HIS A 213 -23.75 16.55 -15.03
N PRO A 214 -22.76 17.28 -14.48
CA PRO A 214 -23.03 18.52 -13.77
C PRO A 214 -23.22 19.72 -14.70
N ILE A 215 -22.93 19.60 -16.01
CA ILE A 215 -23.03 20.73 -16.96
C ILE A 215 -24.39 20.81 -17.66
N VAL A 216 -25.20 19.73 -17.66
CA VAL A 216 -26.48 19.69 -18.40
C VAL A 216 -27.71 19.99 -17.50
N GLN A 217 -27.51 20.34 -16.22
CA GLN A 217 -28.61 20.70 -15.31
C GLN A 217 -28.64 22.18 -14.88
N ALA A 218 -28.01 23.08 -15.63
CA ALA A 218 -28.37 24.49 -15.58
C ALA A 218 -29.52 24.76 -16.57
N GLU A 219 -30.76 24.66 -16.06
CA GLU A 219 -32.04 25.15 -16.61
C GLU A 219 -32.47 24.74 -18.05
N PRO A 220 -33.70 24.20 -18.20
CA PRO A 220 -34.89 25.04 -18.16
C PRO A 220 -36.07 24.34 -17.46
N VAL A 221 -36.28 24.62 -16.18
CA VAL A 221 -37.49 24.17 -15.45
C VAL A 221 -38.23 25.37 -14.89
N GLN A 222 -38.67 26.28 -15.76
CA GLN A 222 -39.70 27.26 -15.38
C GLN A 222 -40.81 27.50 -16.43
N ILE A 223 -40.66 27.08 -17.68
CA ILE A 223 -41.66 27.43 -18.72
C ILE A 223 -42.90 26.49 -18.71
N VAL A 224 -42.78 25.22 -18.29
CA VAL A 224 -43.91 24.26 -18.38
C VAL A 224 -44.93 24.38 -17.22
N ARG A 225 -44.58 25.05 -16.11
CA ARG A 225 -45.51 25.21 -14.97
C ARG A 225 -46.48 26.39 -15.14
N LEU A 226 -46.16 27.39 -15.96
CA LEU A 226 -47.03 28.55 -16.14
C LEU A 226 -48.25 28.22 -17.03
N ASP A 227 -48.08 27.40 -18.07
CA ASP A 227 -49.18 27.04 -18.99
C ASP A 227 -50.29 26.22 -18.31
N ARG A 228 -49.95 25.34 -17.36
CA ARG A 228 -50.99 24.57 -16.63
C ARG A 228 -51.77 25.43 -15.64
N GLN A 229 -51.16 26.46 -15.06
CA GLN A 229 -51.88 27.36 -14.16
C GLN A 229 -52.80 28.31 -14.94
N ILE A 230 -52.39 28.76 -16.13
CA ILE A 230 -53.23 29.60 -16.99
C ILE A 230 -54.44 28.81 -17.55
N MET A 231 -54.25 27.56 -17.99
CA MET A 231 -55.39 26.72 -18.42
C MET A 231 -56.38 26.40 -17.29
N ALA A 232 -55.92 26.20 -16.06
CA ALA A 232 -56.80 25.90 -14.93
C ALA A 232 -57.66 27.11 -14.51
N VAL A 233 -57.16 28.33 -14.66
CA VAL A 233 -57.92 29.56 -14.38
C VAL A 233 -58.97 29.82 -15.46
N GLN A 234 -58.66 29.59 -16.74
CA GLN A 234 -59.64 29.76 -17.82
C GLN A 234 -60.78 28.74 -17.77
N LEU A 235 -60.53 27.50 -17.35
CA LEU A 235 -61.56 26.46 -17.23
C LEU A 235 -62.57 26.71 -16.09
N ASN A 236 -62.18 27.45 -15.05
CA ASN A 236 -63.09 27.82 -13.96
C ASN A 236 -63.94 29.06 -14.27
N GLN A 237 -63.53 29.92 -15.22
CA GLN A 237 -64.36 31.06 -15.64
C GLN A 237 -65.45 30.67 -16.64
N LEU A 238 -65.36 29.50 -17.29
CA LEU A 238 -66.39 28.99 -18.21
C LEU A 238 -67.49 28.17 -17.51
N LYS A 239 -67.40 27.95 -16.19
CA LYS A 239 -68.35 27.15 -15.40
C LYS A 239 -69.28 27.98 -14.50
N ASN A 240 -69.16 29.30 -14.51
CA ASN A 240 -70.06 30.25 -13.86
C ASN A 240 -70.67 31.18 -14.91
#